data_AF-A0AAU4F3H1-F1
#
_entry.id   AF-A0AAU4F3H1-F1
#
_cell.length_a   1.000
_cell.length_b   1.000
_cell.length_c   1.000
_cell.angle_alpha   90.00
_cell.angle_beta   90.00
_cell.angle_gamma   90.00
#
_symmetry.space_group_name_H-M   'P 1'
#
loop_
_entity.id
_entity.type
_entity.pdbx_description
1 polymer ?
#
loop_
_entity_poly.entity_id
_entity_poly.type
_entity_poly.pdbx_seq_one_letter_code
_entity_poly.pdbx_strand_id
1 'polypeptide(L)'
;MLPSWSGDAIGLKPAQPSYVAGDGFPAELSVNWSGDHPELRVLFDTLGEEDADSPVDTGETRYWGRIHELFTTLAGRPSTAPLWHSLAWRPPARVVHKSYFGLYEWPPAHRYAAVGEAMDRLGLTTAWDDARRRVESADGEREIEFFAVDVADGADARVKIYYRNHGADVAELNRVAAAAGRHDAESALTAYRTLAGGAESAGEAALSCLAFRPGLDRAAEATTYLRLPSLAAGDAEAVDRTAALLRGEGVDPGRFRALAAALAPGPLEESRGLLELVSHRAAGRRGDITTYFRFPVYDQTLATVELG
;
A
#
# COMPACT_ATOMS: atom_id res chain seq x y z
N MET A 1 -3.16 -14.92 14.07
CA MET A 1 -4.49 -14.32 14.15
C MET A 1 -5.03 -14.24 12.74
N LEU A 2 -6.15 -14.92 12.48
CA LEU A 2 -6.86 -14.85 11.21
C LEU A 2 -8.27 -14.33 11.51
N PRO A 3 -8.84 -13.46 10.66
CA PRO A 3 -10.19 -12.91 10.84
C PRO A 3 -11.25 -14.01 10.74
N SER A 4 -12.47 -13.77 11.22
CA SER A 4 -13.48 -14.84 11.32
C SER A 4 -13.84 -15.46 9.97
N TRP A 5 -13.81 -14.66 8.90
CA TRP A 5 -14.06 -15.13 7.54
C TRP A 5 -13.03 -16.15 7.03
N SER A 6 -11.88 -16.31 7.69
CA SER A 6 -10.84 -17.26 7.27
C SER A 6 -11.26 -18.73 7.31
N GLY A 7 -12.32 -19.05 8.08
CA GLY A 7 -12.92 -20.37 8.13
C GLY A 7 -14.05 -20.57 7.11
N ASP A 8 -14.48 -19.53 6.40
CA ASP A 8 -15.62 -19.59 5.51
C ASP A 8 -15.30 -20.32 4.20
N ALA A 9 -16.30 -21.01 3.66
CA ALA A 9 -16.19 -21.61 2.34
C ALA A 9 -16.22 -20.53 1.24
N ILE A 10 -15.34 -20.65 0.25
CA ILE A 10 -15.33 -19.77 -0.92
C ILE A 10 -16.59 -20.04 -1.75
N GLY A 11 -17.46 -19.04 -1.84
CA GLY A 11 -18.64 -19.04 -2.71
C GLY A 11 -18.36 -18.53 -4.13
N LEU A 12 -19.43 -18.29 -4.91
CA LEU A 12 -19.33 -17.72 -6.25
C LEU A 12 -19.07 -16.20 -6.26
N LYS A 13 -19.33 -15.52 -5.14
CA LYS A 13 -19.14 -14.08 -4.94
C LYS A 13 -18.78 -13.82 -3.47
N PRO A 14 -18.08 -12.72 -3.12
CA PRO A 14 -17.82 -12.36 -1.74
C PRO A 14 -19.14 -12.08 -1.02
N ALA A 15 -19.26 -12.56 0.22
CA ALA A 15 -20.40 -12.25 1.09
C ALA A 15 -20.40 -10.75 1.45
N GLN A 16 -19.21 -10.23 1.77
CA GLN A 16 -18.93 -8.82 1.96
C GLN A 16 -17.68 -8.47 1.15
N PRO A 17 -17.78 -7.61 0.12
CA PRO A 17 -16.64 -7.27 -0.71
C PRO A 17 -15.64 -6.41 0.06
N SER A 18 -14.38 -6.83 0.09
CA SER A 18 -13.28 -6.03 0.60
C SER A 18 -12.71 -5.12 -0.48
N TYR A 19 -12.18 -3.96 -0.07
CA TYR A 19 -11.42 -3.08 -0.96
C TYR A 19 -9.94 -3.54 -1.12
N VAL A 20 -9.49 -4.54 -0.36
CA VAL A 20 -8.11 -5.08 -0.44
C VAL A 20 -7.78 -5.61 -1.83
N ALA A 21 -8.72 -6.30 -2.48
CA ALA A 21 -8.52 -6.85 -3.82
C ALA A 21 -9.67 -6.44 -4.74
N GLY A 22 -9.36 -6.21 -6.01
CA GLY A 22 -10.34 -5.75 -7.02
C GLY A 22 -11.49 -6.72 -7.27
N ASP A 23 -11.40 -8.00 -6.91
CA ASP A 23 -12.49 -8.98 -7.01
C ASP A 23 -13.35 -9.09 -5.74
N GLY A 24 -13.00 -8.31 -4.71
CA GLY A 24 -13.64 -8.28 -3.40
C GLY A 24 -13.09 -9.29 -2.41
N PHE A 25 -12.06 -10.06 -2.76
CA PHE A 25 -11.44 -11.00 -1.83
C PHE A 25 -10.71 -10.24 -0.70
N PRO A 26 -10.92 -10.59 0.58
CA PRO A 26 -10.40 -9.83 1.73
C PRO A 26 -8.91 -10.05 2.03
N ALA A 27 -8.11 -10.49 1.05
CA ALA A 27 -6.68 -10.64 1.23
C ALA A 27 -5.86 -10.44 -0.06
N GLU A 28 -4.61 -10.03 0.12
CA GLU A 28 -3.62 -9.81 -0.94
C GLU A 28 -2.25 -10.34 -0.50
N LEU A 29 -1.50 -10.91 -1.44
CA LEU A 29 -0.12 -11.33 -1.22
C LEU A 29 0.83 -10.24 -1.72
N SER A 30 1.93 -9.97 -1.00
CA SER A 30 3.01 -9.18 -1.59
C SER A 30 4.40 -9.71 -1.24
N VAL A 31 5.35 -9.42 -2.13
CA VAL A 31 6.76 -9.79 -1.96
C VAL A 31 7.63 -8.57 -2.15
N ASN A 32 8.42 -8.24 -1.15
CA ASN A 32 9.48 -7.24 -1.28
C ASN A 32 10.78 -7.95 -1.66
N TRP A 33 11.40 -7.47 -2.74
CA TRP A 33 12.55 -8.10 -3.39
C TRP A 33 13.89 -7.48 -2.99
N SER A 34 13.90 -6.63 -1.95
CA SER A 34 15.14 -5.99 -1.50
C SER A 34 16.05 -6.94 -0.75
N GLY A 35 17.36 -6.79 -0.96
CA GLY A 35 18.38 -7.63 -0.32
C GLY A 35 18.39 -9.07 -0.83
N ASP A 36 19.04 -9.96 -0.09
CA ASP A 36 19.28 -11.35 -0.54
C ASP A 36 18.09 -12.29 -0.29
N HIS A 37 17.16 -11.88 0.59
CA HIS A 37 16.04 -12.69 1.04
C HIS A 37 14.73 -11.92 0.87
N PRO A 38 13.85 -12.33 -0.05
CA PRO A 38 12.56 -11.70 -0.22
C PRO A 38 11.71 -11.76 1.05
N GLU A 39 11.03 -10.66 1.37
CA GLU A 39 10.06 -10.58 2.47
C GLU A 39 8.66 -10.87 1.90
N LEU A 40 8.04 -11.94 2.39
CA LEU A 40 6.66 -12.32 2.03
C LEU A 40 5.68 -11.63 2.97
N ARG A 41 4.58 -11.11 2.43
CA ARG A 41 3.51 -10.49 3.21
C ARG A 41 2.15 -10.98 2.77
N VAL A 42 1.24 -11.06 3.73
CA VAL A 42 -0.20 -11.13 3.48
C VAL A 42 -0.82 -9.90 4.11
N LEU A 43 -1.61 -9.15 3.34
CA LEU A 43 -2.51 -8.11 3.80
C LEU A 43 -3.92 -8.69 3.82
N PHE A 44 -4.70 -8.40 4.85
CA PHE A 44 -6.08 -8.87 4.93
C PHE A 44 -6.99 -7.89 5.67
N ASP A 45 -8.25 -7.88 5.27
CA ASP A 45 -9.33 -7.05 5.83
C ASP A 45 -10.00 -7.78 7.00
N THR A 46 -10.41 -7.04 8.04
CA THR A 46 -11.23 -7.60 9.13
C THR A 46 -12.72 -7.54 8.84
N LEU A 47 -13.14 -6.92 7.72
CA LEU A 47 -14.53 -6.83 7.26
C LEU A 47 -15.50 -6.24 8.30
N GLY A 48 -15.00 -5.33 9.14
CA GLY A 48 -15.81 -4.67 10.17
C GLY A 48 -15.92 -5.43 11.49
N GLU A 49 -15.11 -6.48 11.69
CA GLU A 49 -14.87 -7.03 13.02
C GLU A 49 -14.09 -5.99 13.84
N GLU A 50 -14.83 -5.18 14.62
CA GLU A 50 -14.28 -4.17 15.54
C GLU A 50 -13.41 -4.82 16.63
N ASP A 51 -13.72 -6.07 16.98
CA ASP A 51 -13.05 -6.90 17.99
C ASP A 51 -12.08 -7.94 17.39
N ALA A 52 -11.72 -7.85 16.11
CA ALA A 52 -10.65 -8.69 15.59
C ALA A 52 -9.38 -8.36 16.40
N ASP A 53 -9.08 -9.23 17.38
CA ASP A 53 -8.09 -9.11 18.45
C ASP A 53 -7.16 -7.92 18.28
N SER A 54 -7.47 -6.89 19.06
CA SER A 54 -6.54 -5.80 19.27
C SER A 54 -5.15 -6.38 19.53
N PRO A 55 -4.09 -5.97 18.81
CA PRO A 55 -2.73 -6.42 19.11
C PRO A 55 -2.31 -6.06 20.55
N VAL A 56 -3.16 -5.33 21.29
CA VAL A 56 -3.14 -5.12 22.74
C VAL A 56 -3.02 -6.41 23.55
N ASP A 57 -3.55 -7.56 23.11
CA ASP A 57 -3.38 -8.83 23.88
C ASP A 57 -1.96 -9.43 23.76
N THR A 58 -1.10 -8.81 22.93
CA THR A 58 0.33 -9.12 22.86
C THR A 58 1.22 -8.12 23.62
N GLY A 59 0.63 -7.10 24.26
CA GLY A 59 1.32 -6.22 25.22
C GLY A 59 2.17 -5.08 24.63
N GLU A 60 2.23 -4.88 23.31
CA GLU A 60 3.28 -4.04 22.70
C GLU A 60 2.80 -3.16 21.53
N THR A 61 1.95 -2.14 21.77
CA THR A 61 1.59 -1.22 20.66
C THR A 61 1.46 0.25 21.04
N ARG A 62 2.61 0.91 21.30
CA ARG A 62 2.66 2.33 21.69
C ARG A 62 1.93 3.27 20.71
N TYR A 63 1.87 2.96 19.41
CA TYR A 63 1.15 3.79 18.42
C TYR A 63 -0.33 3.45 18.34
N TRP A 64 -0.67 2.18 18.17
CA TRP A 64 -2.05 1.72 17.99
C TRP A 64 -2.97 2.18 19.13
N GLY A 65 -2.59 1.92 20.38
CA GLY A 65 -3.40 2.27 21.56
C GLY A 65 -3.68 3.78 21.69
N ARG A 66 -2.84 4.65 21.12
CA ARG A 66 -3.02 6.11 21.17
C ARG A 66 -3.99 6.66 20.13
N ILE A 67 -4.19 5.95 19.04
CA ILE A 67 -4.86 6.51 17.85
C ILE A 67 -6.05 5.70 17.35
N HIS A 68 -6.23 4.43 17.73
CA HIS A 68 -7.26 3.59 17.11
C HIS A 68 -8.67 4.19 17.21
N GLU A 69 -9.05 4.74 18.37
CA GLU A 69 -10.34 5.41 18.58
C GLU A 69 -10.56 6.61 17.65
N LEU A 70 -9.49 7.25 17.17
CA LEU A 70 -9.59 8.35 16.20
C LEU A 70 -10.21 7.92 14.89
N PHE A 71 -10.10 6.64 14.58
CA PHE A 71 -10.56 6.05 13.34
C PHE A 71 -11.94 5.40 13.46
N THR A 72 -12.63 5.59 14.59
CA THR A 72 -13.97 5.04 14.84
C THR A 72 -15.01 6.15 14.99
N THR A 73 -16.29 5.76 15.03
CA THR A 73 -17.40 6.69 15.29
C THR A 73 -17.31 7.37 16.66
N LEU A 74 -16.58 6.81 17.62
CA LEU A 74 -16.37 7.40 18.96
C LEU A 74 -15.67 8.76 18.91
N ALA A 75 -14.81 8.98 17.90
CA ALA A 75 -14.17 10.27 17.66
C ALA A 75 -14.99 11.22 16.76
N GLY A 76 -16.29 10.95 16.57
CA GLY A 76 -17.17 11.76 15.72
C GLY A 76 -16.89 11.62 14.22
N ARG A 77 -16.34 10.48 13.81
CA ARG A 77 -16.10 10.14 12.40
C ARG A 77 -17.38 9.66 11.72
N PRO A 78 -17.51 9.81 10.39
CA PRO A 78 -18.75 9.46 9.66
C PRO A 78 -19.08 7.97 9.73
N SER A 79 -18.06 7.11 9.87
CA SER A 79 -18.16 5.67 10.08
C SER A 79 -16.91 5.18 10.81
N THR A 80 -16.89 3.91 11.24
CA THR A 80 -15.63 3.25 11.61
C THR A 80 -14.84 2.96 10.34
N ALA A 81 -13.57 3.36 10.30
CA ALA A 81 -12.70 3.09 9.16
C ALA A 81 -12.48 1.58 9.02
N PRO A 82 -12.58 0.99 7.81
CA PRO A 82 -12.14 -0.36 7.56
C PRO A 82 -10.71 -0.60 8.07
N LEU A 83 -10.50 -1.72 8.76
CA LEU A 83 -9.23 -2.06 9.38
C LEU A 83 -8.61 -3.25 8.66
N TRP A 84 -7.39 -3.07 8.16
CA TRP A 84 -6.61 -4.15 7.58
C TRP A 84 -5.36 -4.43 8.37
N HIS A 85 -4.92 -5.68 8.35
CA HIS A 85 -3.67 -6.12 8.96
C HIS A 85 -2.74 -6.68 7.90
N SER A 86 -1.44 -6.38 8.03
CA SER A 86 -0.41 -7.02 7.24
C SER A 86 0.56 -7.78 8.13
N LEU A 87 0.76 -9.05 7.80
CA LEU A 87 1.79 -9.90 8.40
C LEU A 87 2.92 -10.05 7.39
N ALA A 88 4.12 -9.61 7.77
CA ALA A 88 5.31 -9.69 6.94
C ALA A 88 6.31 -10.66 7.56
N TRP A 89 6.62 -11.75 6.86
CA TRP A 89 7.68 -12.67 7.22
C TRP A 89 9.01 -12.23 6.61
N ARG A 90 9.96 -11.89 7.50
CA ARG A 90 11.35 -11.55 7.17
C ARG A 90 12.25 -12.71 7.59
N PRO A 91 12.85 -13.43 6.63
CA PRO A 91 13.85 -14.44 6.95
C PRO A 91 14.99 -13.88 7.81
N PRO A 92 15.52 -14.64 8.79
CA PRO A 92 15.22 -16.06 9.02
C PRO A 92 13.99 -16.38 9.89
N ALA A 93 13.40 -15.45 10.65
CA ALA A 93 12.26 -15.80 11.53
C ALA A 93 11.38 -14.64 12.03
N ARG A 94 11.57 -13.40 11.55
CA ARG A 94 10.86 -12.25 12.14
C ARG A 94 9.53 -12.02 11.42
N VAL A 95 8.43 -12.20 12.14
CA VAL A 95 7.12 -11.69 11.70
C VAL A 95 6.99 -10.25 12.16
N VAL A 96 6.56 -9.37 11.26
CA VAL A 96 6.26 -7.97 11.55
C VAL A 96 4.80 -7.70 11.21
N HIS A 97 4.09 -7.08 12.15
CA HIS A 97 2.69 -6.72 12.00
C HIS A 97 2.54 -5.23 11.69
N LYS A 98 1.54 -4.91 10.86
CA LYS A 98 1.13 -3.55 10.52
C LYS A 98 -0.39 -3.48 10.49
N SER A 99 -0.94 -2.33 10.86
CA SER A 99 -2.36 -2.03 10.73
C SER A 99 -2.57 -0.86 9.78
N TYR A 100 -3.65 -0.91 9.00
CA TYR A 100 -4.04 0.11 8.02
C TYR A 100 -5.51 0.48 8.28
N PHE A 101 -5.79 1.77 8.31
CA PHE A 101 -7.13 2.32 8.35
C PHE A 101 -7.50 2.81 6.95
N GLY A 102 -8.57 2.27 6.39
CA GLY A 102 -9.18 2.69 5.13
C GLY A 102 -9.95 3.99 5.30
N LEU A 103 -9.47 5.07 4.70
CA LEU A 103 -10.12 6.39 4.80
C LEU A 103 -10.93 6.73 3.54
N TYR A 104 -10.88 5.88 2.52
CA TYR A 104 -11.41 6.11 1.18
C TYR A 104 -12.93 6.36 1.12
N GLU A 105 -13.72 5.94 2.11
CA GLU A 105 -15.17 6.25 2.16
C GLU A 105 -15.50 7.58 2.84
N TRP A 106 -14.53 8.19 3.53
CA TRP A 106 -14.79 9.39 4.31
C TRP A 106 -14.75 10.65 3.45
N PRO A 107 -15.51 11.70 3.78
CA PRO A 107 -15.32 13.00 3.15
C PRO A 107 -13.90 13.55 3.44
N PRO A 108 -13.28 14.29 2.49
CA PRO A 108 -11.89 14.74 2.62
C PRO A 108 -11.58 15.41 3.96
N ALA A 109 -12.43 16.32 4.43
CA ALA A 109 -12.24 17.03 5.69
C ALA A 109 -12.06 16.08 6.90
N HIS A 110 -12.82 14.98 6.95
CA HIS A 110 -12.70 13.99 8.02
C HIS A 110 -11.41 13.18 7.93
N ARG A 111 -10.92 12.88 6.72
CA ARG A 111 -9.63 12.19 6.50
C ARG A 111 -8.48 13.03 7.03
N TYR A 112 -8.40 14.29 6.61
CA TYR A 112 -7.34 15.20 7.04
C TYR A 112 -7.40 15.50 8.54
N ALA A 113 -8.59 15.67 9.11
CA ALA A 113 -8.75 15.87 10.55
C ALA A 113 -8.27 14.66 11.37
N ALA A 114 -8.64 13.44 10.97
CA ALA A 114 -8.21 12.23 11.65
C ALA A 114 -6.70 12.01 11.57
N VAL A 115 -6.10 12.23 10.40
CA VAL A 115 -4.66 12.12 10.20
C VAL A 115 -3.92 13.20 11.00
N GLY A 116 -4.40 14.46 10.98
CA GLY A 116 -3.80 15.55 11.75
C GLY A 116 -3.78 15.25 13.26
N GLU A 117 -4.91 14.81 13.81
CA GLU A 117 -5.01 14.44 15.23
C GLU A 117 -4.15 13.22 15.58
N ALA A 118 -4.09 12.22 14.70
CA ALA A 118 -3.23 11.05 14.89
C ALA A 118 -1.75 11.48 14.92
N MET A 119 -1.32 12.30 13.96
CA MET A 119 0.06 12.78 13.90
C MET A 119 0.42 13.63 15.14
N ASP A 120 -0.52 14.41 15.67
CA ASP A 120 -0.34 15.18 16.91
C ASP A 120 -0.15 14.27 18.13
N ARG A 121 -1.06 13.31 18.36
CA ARG A 121 -0.92 12.33 19.47
C ARG A 121 0.36 11.52 19.40
N LEU A 122 0.92 11.37 18.20
CA LEU A 122 2.16 10.65 17.95
C LEU A 122 3.42 11.52 18.01
N GLY A 123 3.29 12.85 18.14
CA GLY A 123 4.40 13.79 18.17
C GLY A 123 5.08 13.97 16.81
N LEU A 124 4.33 13.83 15.72
CA LEU A 124 4.80 13.87 14.33
C LEU A 124 4.23 15.08 13.55
N THR A 125 3.59 16.03 14.22
CA THR A 125 2.92 17.20 13.63
C THR A 125 3.84 18.00 12.70
N THR A 126 5.08 18.29 13.11
CA THR A 126 6.01 19.08 12.28
C THR A 126 6.30 18.40 10.95
N ALA A 127 6.59 17.09 10.97
CA ALA A 127 6.86 16.33 9.75
C ALA A 127 5.61 16.20 8.89
N TRP A 128 4.44 16.02 9.51
CA TRP A 128 3.16 15.99 8.82
C TRP A 128 2.86 17.30 8.10
N ASP A 129 2.98 18.43 8.80
CA ASP A 129 2.70 19.74 8.22
C ASP A 129 3.66 20.07 7.06
N ASP A 130 4.93 19.68 7.16
CA ASP A 130 5.87 19.83 6.05
C ASP A 130 5.49 19.00 4.83
N ALA A 131 5.21 17.71 5.03
CA ALA A 131 4.77 16.82 3.96
C ALA A 131 3.48 17.34 3.31
N ARG A 132 2.47 17.70 4.12
CA ARG A 132 1.19 18.21 3.65
C ARG A 132 1.36 19.46 2.81
N ARG A 133 2.13 20.45 3.27
CA ARG A 133 2.41 21.68 2.50
C ARG A 133 3.03 21.35 1.13
N ARG A 134 4.03 20.46 1.08
CA ARG A 134 4.73 20.10 -0.16
C ARG A 134 3.81 19.34 -1.12
N VAL A 135 3.06 18.37 -0.61
CA VAL A 135 2.15 17.55 -1.42
C VAL A 135 0.95 18.37 -1.91
N GLU A 136 0.34 19.20 -1.07
CA GLU A 136 -0.78 20.06 -1.46
C GLU A 136 -0.36 21.21 -2.39
N SER A 137 0.92 21.61 -2.36
CA SER A 137 1.47 22.58 -3.32
C SER A 137 1.76 22.01 -4.71
N ALA A 138 1.73 20.69 -4.88
CA ALA A 138 1.87 20.07 -6.19
C ALA A 138 0.56 20.19 -6.98
N ASP A 139 0.64 20.46 -8.29
CA ASP A 139 -0.53 20.41 -9.18
C ASP A 139 -1.12 19.00 -9.21
N GLY A 140 -2.45 18.87 -9.32
CA GLY A 140 -3.14 17.58 -9.45
C GLY A 140 -4.17 17.30 -8.34
N GLU A 141 -5.10 16.39 -8.61
CA GLU A 141 -6.14 15.99 -7.66
C GLU A 141 -5.66 14.78 -6.84
N ARG A 142 -5.80 14.87 -5.51
CA ARG A 142 -5.34 13.80 -4.61
C ARG A 142 -6.10 13.77 -3.31
N GLU A 143 -6.16 12.59 -2.73
CA GLU A 143 -6.82 12.34 -1.45
C GLU A 143 -6.05 11.32 -0.62
N ILE A 144 -6.22 11.38 0.71
CA ILE A 144 -5.66 10.38 1.60
C ILE A 144 -6.54 9.12 1.48
N GLU A 145 -5.93 8.00 1.11
CA GLU A 145 -6.61 6.71 0.96
C GLU A 145 -6.44 5.84 2.22
N PHE A 146 -5.23 5.81 2.77
CA PHE A 146 -4.91 4.99 3.94
C PHE A 146 -4.02 5.72 4.96
N PHE A 147 -4.22 5.39 6.24
CA PHE A 147 -3.28 5.68 7.31
C PHE A 147 -2.82 4.36 7.93
N ALA A 148 -1.51 4.14 8.06
CA ALA A 148 -0.99 2.87 8.58
C ALA A 148 0.09 3.06 9.64
N VAL A 149 0.17 2.09 10.55
CA VAL A 149 1.17 2.05 11.62
C VAL A 149 1.86 0.69 11.66
N ASP A 150 3.18 0.72 11.85
CA ASP A 150 3.93 -0.48 12.21
C ASP A 150 3.58 -0.84 13.67
N VAL A 151 3.15 -2.08 13.92
CA VAL A 151 2.67 -2.57 15.23
C VAL A 151 3.84 -3.17 16.02
N ALA A 152 4.98 -2.51 16.01
CA ALA A 152 6.19 -2.94 16.71
C ALA A 152 6.76 -1.78 17.52
N ASP A 153 7.22 -2.02 18.75
CA ASP A 153 7.74 -0.97 19.65
C ASP A 153 9.21 -0.60 19.42
N GLY A 154 9.75 -0.91 18.24
CA GLY A 154 11.13 -0.60 17.88
C GLY A 154 11.35 0.85 17.43
N ALA A 155 12.60 1.32 17.47
CA ALA A 155 13.01 2.61 16.89
C ALA A 155 12.71 2.72 15.38
N ASP A 156 12.45 1.59 14.72
CA ASP A 156 12.08 1.49 13.30
C ASP A 156 10.57 1.65 13.05
N ALA A 157 9.75 1.79 14.09
CA ALA A 157 8.31 1.95 13.95
C ALA A 157 7.97 3.20 13.14
N ARG A 158 7.14 3.04 12.11
CA ARG A 158 6.73 4.12 11.22
C ARG A 158 5.23 4.31 11.25
N VAL A 159 4.86 5.57 11.03
CA VAL A 159 3.53 5.94 10.54
C VAL A 159 3.62 6.14 9.04
N LYS A 160 2.58 5.77 8.30
CA LYS A 160 2.52 5.89 6.85
C LYS A 160 1.20 6.50 6.41
N ILE A 161 1.28 7.43 5.47
CA ILE A 161 0.11 8.07 4.85
C ILE A 161 0.18 7.77 3.36
N TYR A 162 -0.91 7.23 2.82
CA TYR A 162 -1.03 6.88 1.41
C TYR A 162 -1.97 7.86 0.72
N TYR A 163 -1.47 8.50 -0.33
CA TYR A 163 -2.23 9.39 -1.19
C TYR A 163 -2.60 8.66 -2.47
N ARG A 164 -3.88 8.72 -2.84
CA ARG A 164 -4.36 8.42 -4.19
C ARG A 164 -4.15 9.66 -5.05
N ASN A 165 -3.51 9.51 -6.21
CA ASN A 165 -3.21 10.60 -7.13
C ASN A 165 -4.03 10.37 -8.41
N HIS A 166 -5.07 11.18 -8.61
CA HIS A 166 -6.03 11.02 -9.70
C HIS A 166 -5.51 11.68 -10.98
N GLY A 167 -5.54 10.95 -12.09
CA GLY A 167 -5.07 11.45 -13.39
C GLY A 167 -3.60 11.85 -13.46
N ALA A 168 -2.79 11.46 -12.46
CA ALA A 168 -1.41 11.89 -12.33
C ALA A 168 -0.51 11.28 -13.42
N ASP A 169 0.49 12.06 -13.85
CA ASP A 169 1.58 11.56 -14.67
C ASP A 169 2.75 11.05 -13.78
N VAL A 170 3.69 10.32 -14.39
CA VAL A 170 4.86 9.78 -13.68
C VAL A 170 5.77 10.87 -13.10
N ALA A 171 5.75 12.09 -13.66
CA ALA A 171 6.52 13.23 -13.17
C ALA A 171 5.86 13.86 -11.93
N GLU A 172 4.53 13.91 -11.87
CA GLU A 172 3.77 14.34 -10.70
C GLU A 172 4.01 13.41 -9.53
N LEU A 173 3.92 12.09 -9.73
CA LEU A 173 4.25 11.12 -8.68
C LEU A 173 5.69 11.30 -8.17
N ASN A 174 6.61 11.62 -9.07
CA ASN A 174 8.00 11.90 -8.71
C ASN A 174 8.13 13.18 -7.86
N ARG A 175 7.36 14.23 -8.16
CA ARG A 175 7.29 15.46 -7.35
C ARG A 175 6.70 15.19 -5.96
N VAL A 176 5.64 14.39 -5.88
CA VAL A 176 5.03 14.00 -4.59
C VAL A 176 6.02 13.20 -3.75
N ALA A 177 6.71 12.23 -4.35
CA ALA A 177 7.74 11.44 -3.66
C ALA A 177 8.91 12.30 -3.14
N ALA A 178 9.24 13.39 -3.83
CA ALA A 178 10.26 14.35 -3.41
C ALA A 178 9.90 15.15 -2.14
N ALA A 179 8.67 15.01 -1.61
CA ALA A 179 8.33 15.52 -0.28
C ALA A 179 9.09 14.78 0.84
N ALA A 180 9.57 13.56 0.58
CA ALA A 180 10.38 12.81 1.52
C ALA A 180 11.84 13.27 1.53
N GLY A 181 12.49 13.11 2.68
CA GLY A 181 13.87 13.54 2.87
C GLY A 181 14.91 12.71 2.12
N ARG A 182 14.56 11.49 1.71
CA ARG A 182 15.37 10.60 0.87
C ARG A 182 14.56 10.24 -0.36
N HIS A 183 14.92 10.84 -1.48
CA HIS A 183 14.31 10.57 -2.78
C HIS A 183 15.33 10.78 -3.90
N ASP A 184 15.51 9.76 -4.73
CA ASP A 184 16.29 9.80 -5.97
C ASP A 184 15.32 9.97 -7.14
N ALA A 185 15.21 11.21 -7.62
CA ALA A 185 14.26 11.58 -8.65
C ALA A 185 14.54 10.91 -10.02
N GLU A 186 15.79 10.61 -10.33
CA GLU A 186 16.18 10.02 -11.61
C GLU A 186 15.92 8.51 -11.62
N SER A 187 16.33 7.82 -10.54
CA SER A 187 16.01 6.41 -10.32
C SER A 187 14.49 6.18 -10.30
N ALA A 188 13.75 7.03 -9.58
CA ALA A 188 12.29 6.98 -9.53
C ALA A 188 11.64 7.09 -10.91
N LEU A 189 11.98 8.13 -11.70
CA LEU A 189 11.42 8.32 -13.04
C LEU A 189 11.74 7.16 -13.98
N THR A 190 12.96 6.62 -13.89
CA THR A 190 13.36 5.46 -14.68
C THR A 190 12.49 4.25 -14.34
N ALA A 191 12.26 4.00 -13.05
CA ALA A 191 11.40 2.91 -12.60
C ALA A 191 9.94 3.09 -13.04
N TYR A 192 9.37 4.30 -12.86
CA TYR A 192 7.98 4.58 -13.20
C TYR A 192 7.73 4.44 -14.70
N ARG A 193 8.62 4.98 -15.54
CA ARG A 193 8.53 4.83 -17.00
C ARG A 193 8.66 3.39 -17.46
N THR A 194 9.50 2.59 -16.79
CA THR A 194 9.64 1.15 -17.09
C THR A 194 8.31 0.42 -16.85
N LEU A 195 7.67 0.66 -15.72
CA LEU A 195 6.38 0.06 -15.37
C LEU A 195 5.23 0.58 -16.24
N ALA A 196 5.22 1.88 -16.54
CA ALA A 196 4.25 2.51 -17.43
C ALA A 196 4.43 2.17 -18.93
N GLY A 197 5.47 1.39 -19.29
CA GLY A 197 5.73 1.03 -20.69
C GLY A 197 6.06 2.23 -21.58
N GLY A 198 6.64 3.28 -21.00
CA GLY A 198 6.94 4.53 -21.69
C GLY A 198 5.79 5.54 -21.76
N ALA A 199 4.60 5.23 -21.25
CA ALA A 199 3.53 6.21 -21.11
C ALA A 199 3.89 7.31 -20.10
N GLU A 200 3.37 8.52 -20.34
CA GLU A 200 3.49 9.63 -19.37
C GLU A 200 2.52 9.46 -18.21
N SER A 201 1.32 8.96 -18.47
CA SER A 201 0.32 8.65 -17.45
C SER A 201 0.85 7.60 -16.47
N ALA A 202 0.56 7.79 -15.19
CA ALA A 202 0.83 6.81 -14.15
C ALA A 202 -0.31 5.78 -13.97
N GLY A 203 -1.30 5.81 -14.86
CA GLY A 203 -2.46 4.94 -14.80
C GLY A 203 -3.52 5.44 -13.81
N GLU A 204 -4.55 4.62 -13.62
CA GLU A 204 -5.62 4.93 -12.69
C GLU A 204 -5.15 4.75 -11.25
N ALA A 205 -5.48 5.72 -10.39
CA ALA A 205 -5.33 5.63 -8.94
C ALA A 205 -3.93 5.21 -8.44
N ALA A 206 -2.86 5.75 -9.05
CA ALA A 206 -1.51 5.55 -8.56
C ALA A 206 -1.33 6.10 -7.14
N LEU A 207 -0.58 5.39 -6.30
CA LEU A 207 -0.41 5.75 -4.89
C LEU A 207 0.97 6.32 -4.59
N SER A 208 1.01 7.28 -3.69
CA SER A 208 2.25 7.75 -3.05
C SER A 208 2.14 7.56 -1.55
N CYS A 209 3.06 6.78 -0.97
CA CYS A 209 3.15 6.57 0.47
C CYS A 209 4.30 7.37 1.06
N LEU A 210 4.00 8.22 2.04
CA LEU A 210 5.01 8.91 2.85
C LEU A 210 5.13 8.22 4.20
N ALA A 211 6.36 7.89 4.60
CA ALA A 211 6.66 7.27 5.89
C ALA A 211 7.29 8.27 6.86
N PHE A 212 6.81 8.29 8.10
CA PHE A 212 7.19 9.23 9.14
C PHE A 212 7.85 8.49 10.31
N ARG A 213 8.82 9.13 10.94
CA ARG A 213 9.56 8.60 12.10
C ARG A 213 9.74 9.71 13.15
N PRO A 214 9.77 9.36 14.45
CA PRO A 214 10.08 10.31 15.50
C PRO A 214 11.43 10.99 15.30
N GLY A 215 11.51 12.27 15.69
CA GLY A 215 12.75 13.05 15.64
C GLY A 215 13.12 13.61 14.27
N LEU A 216 12.30 13.39 13.24
CA LEU A 216 12.45 14.02 11.93
C LEU A 216 11.42 15.14 11.75
N ASP A 217 11.80 16.17 11.02
CA ASP A 217 10.99 17.36 10.69
C ASP A 217 10.29 17.25 9.33
N ARG A 218 10.48 16.13 8.62
CA ARG A 218 9.90 15.81 7.31
C ARG A 218 9.65 14.31 7.18
N ALA A 219 8.86 13.91 6.18
CA ALA A 219 8.71 12.50 5.84
C ALA A 219 10.09 11.87 5.57
N ALA A 220 10.33 10.69 6.12
CA ALA A 220 11.63 10.04 6.04
C ALA A 220 11.90 9.42 4.66
N GLU A 221 10.88 8.78 4.10
CA GLU A 221 10.93 8.00 2.86
C GLU A 221 9.60 8.14 2.11
N ALA A 222 9.66 8.06 0.79
CA ALA A 222 8.50 7.91 -0.08
C ALA A 222 8.54 6.54 -0.79
N THR A 223 7.39 5.93 -1.01
CA THR A 223 7.23 4.75 -1.87
C THR A 223 6.08 5.03 -2.83
N THR A 224 6.32 4.88 -4.12
CA THR A 224 5.27 5.06 -5.14
C THR A 224 4.78 3.70 -5.61
N TYR A 225 3.48 3.58 -5.85
CA TYR A 225 2.79 2.36 -6.25
C TYR A 225 2.05 2.64 -7.55
N LEU A 226 2.32 1.82 -8.57
CA LEU A 226 1.58 1.86 -9.83
C LEU A 226 0.63 0.67 -9.89
N ARG A 227 -0.59 0.91 -10.38
CA ARG A 227 -1.61 -0.12 -10.58
C ARG A 227 -1.49 -0.68 -11.99
N LEU A 228 -0.90 -1.87 -12.10
CA LEU A 228 -0.54 -2.48 -13.38
C LEU A 228 -1.75 -2.81 -14.26
N PRO A 229 -2.94 -3.18 -13.72
CA PRO A 229 -4.11 -3.44 -14.56
C PRO A 229 -4.51 -2.24 -15.44
N SER A 230 -4.17 -1.01 -15.01
CA SER A 230 -4.44 0.22 -15.77
C SER A 230 -3.32 0.61 -16.75
N LEU A 231 -2.14 0.00 -16.63
CA LEU A 231 -0.93 0.37 -17.38
C LEU A 231 -0.51 -0.68 -18.41
N ALA A 232 -0.93 -1.94 -18.25
CA ALA A 232 -0.56 -3.06 -19.10
C ALA A 232 -1.81 -3.71 -19.72
N ALA A 233 -1.66 -4.28 -20.91
CA ALA A 233 -2.74 -4.96 -21.61
C ALA A 233 -3.14 -6.29 -20.95
N GLY A 234 -2.32 -6.86 -20.06
CA GLY A 234 -2.54 -8.11 -19.34
C GLY A 234 -1.38 -8.45 -18.42
N ASP A 235 -1.51 -9.55 -17.67
CA ASP A 235 -0.51 -9.92 -16.65
C ASP A 235 0.85 -10.31 -17.24
N ALA A 236 0.88 -10.94 -18.42
CA ALA A 236 2.14 -11.25 -19.10
C ALA A 236 3.00 -10.00 -19.33
N GLU A 237 2.38 -8.91 -19.83
CA GLU A 237 3.08 -7.64 -20.05
C GLU A 237 3.47 -6.98 -18.73
N ALA A 238 2.58 -6.97 -17.74
CA ALA A 238 2.86 -6.42 -16.41
C ALA A 238 4.05 -7.13 -15.75
N VAL A 239 4.11 -8.46 -15.85
CA VAL A 239 5.23 -9.30 -15.38
C VAL A 239 6.50 -9.00 -16.16
N ASP A 240 6.45 -8.83 -17.47
CA ASP A 240 7.63 -8.52 -18.28
C ASP A 240 8.25 -7.17 -17.92
N ARG A 241 7.42 -6.12 -17.78
CA ARG A 241 7.87 -4.78 -17.37
C ARG A 241 8.43 -4.78 -15.94
N THR A 242 7.79 -5.49 -15.03
CA THR A 242 8.26 -5.62 -13.64
C THR A 242 9.57 -6.40 -13.56
N ALA A 243 9.72 -7.46 -14.36
CA ALA A 243 10.97 -8.21 -14.46
C ALA A 243 12.11 -7.37 -15.07
N ALA A 244 11.80 -6.47 -16.01
CA ALA A 244 12.77 -5.53 -16.55
C ALA A 244 13.23 -4.53 -15.47
N LEU A 245 12.30 -4.00 -14.66
CA LEU A 245 12.62 -3.15 -13.51
C LEU A 245 13.51 -3.88 -12.49
N LEU A 246 13.13 -5.09 -12.06
CA LEU A 246 13.92 -5.91 -11.13
C LEU A 246 15.35 -6.10 -11.64
N ARG A 247 15.50 -6.46 -12.91
CA ARG A 247 16.82 -6.63 -13.54
C ARG A 247 17.63 -5.33 -13.58
N GLY A 248 16.99 -4.21 -13.91
CA GLY A 248 17.61 -2.88 -13.89
C GLY A 248 18.13 -2.48 -12.51
N GLU A 249 17.44 -2.92 -11.46
CA GLU A 249 17.83 -2.73 -10.05
C GLU A 249 18.79 -3.81 -9.53
N GLY A 250 19.26 -4.72 -10.39
CA GLY A 250 20.20 -5.77 -10.02
C GLY A 250 19.59 -6.96 -9.27
N VAL A 251 18.27 -7.12 -9.32
CA VAL A 251 17.55 -8.25 -8.73
C VAL A 251 17.25 -9.29 -9.81
N ASP A 252 17.51 -10.58 -9.52
CA ASP A 252 17.15 -11.68 -10.43
C ASP A 252 15.61 -11.83 -10.52
N PRO A 253 14.99 -11.60 -11.70
CA PRO A 253 13.55 -11.72 -11.84
C PRO A 253 13.05 -13.18 -11.88
N GLY A 254 13.92 -14.20 -11.88
CA GLY A 254 13.52 -15.60 -12.00
C GLY A 254 12.53 -16.05 -10.93
N ARG A 255 12.78 -15.72 -9.66
CA ARG A 255 11.86 -16.05 -8.55
C ARG A 255 10.53 -15.31 -8.65
N PHE A 256 10.56 -14.05 -9.09
CA PHE A 256 9.35 -13.26 -9.32
C PHE A 256 8.48 -13.86 -10.42
N ARG A 257 9.07 -14.24 -11.56
CA ARG A 257 8.34 -14.89 -12.67
C ARG A 257 7.75 -16.22 -12.25
N ALA A 258 8.51 -17.03 -11.51
CA ALA A 258 8.03 -18.30 -10.99
C ALA A 258 6.83 -18.12 -10.05
N LEU A 259 6.88 -17.12 -9.17
CA LEU A 259 5.75 -16.81 -8.29
C LEU A 259 4.52 -16.33 -9.07
N ALA A 260 4.69 -15.42 -10.04
CA ALA A 260 3.58 -14.95 -10.86
C ALA A 260 2.90 -16.10 -11.62
N ALA A 261 3.70 -16.99 -12.23
CA ALA A 261 3.16 -18.18 -12.90
C ALA A 261 2.47 -19.17 -11.95
N ALA A 262 2.93 -19.28 -10.70
CA ALA A 262 2.33 -20.16 -9.70
C ALA A 262 1.01 -19.64 -9.12
N LEU A 263 0.81 -18.32 -9.11
CA LEU A 263 -0.42 -17.69 -8.62
C LEU A 263 -1.47 -17.50 -9.72
N ALA A 264 -1.07 -17.52 -10.98
CA ALA A 264 -1.99 -17.40 -12.10
C ALA A 264 -2.93 -18.62 -12.18
N PRO A 265 -4.22 -18.43 -12.48
CA PRO A 265 -5.17 -19.54 -12.64
C PRO A 265 -4.94 -20.35 -13.93
N GLY A 266 -4.10 -19.83 -14.83
CA GLY A 266 -3.74 -20.40 -16.12
C GLY A 266 -2.50 -19.70 -16.70
N PRO A 267 -2.26 -19.79 -18.02
CA PRO A 267 -1.18 -19.04 -18.67
C PRO A 267 -1.27 -17.53 -18.40
N LEU A 268 -0.12 -16.86 -18.20
CA LEU A 268 -0.09 -15.42 -17.90
C LEU A 268 -0.61 -14.57 -19.07
N GLU A 269 -0.52 -15.09 -20.30
CA GLU A 269 -1.03 -14.48 -21.52
C GLU A 269 -2.57 -14.37 -21.52
N GLU A 270 -3.23 -15.25 -20.76
CA GLU A 270 -4.69 -15.29 -20.62
C GLU A 270 -5.16 -14.64 -19.30
N SER A 271 -4.24 -14.39 -18.36
CA SER A 271 -4.52 -13.79 -17.07
C SER A 271 -4.62 -12.26 -17.15
N ARG A 272 -5.54 -11.70 -16.36
CA ARG A 272 -5.71 -10.25 -16.19
C ARG A 272 -5.81 -9.88 -14.73
N GLY A 273 -5.06 -8.86 -14.33
CA GLY A 273 -5.15 -8.23 -13.02
C GLY A 273 -4.57 -9.03 -11.87
N LEU A 274 -3.86 -10.13 -12.11
CA LEU A 274 -3.16 -10.89 -11.06
C LEU A 274 -2.13 -10.01 -10.34
N LEU A 275 -1.26 -9.33 -11.10
CA LEU A 275 -0.28 -8.39 -10.56
C LEU A 275 -0.97 -7.03 -10.39
N GLU A 276 -1.45 -6.75 -9.20
CA GLU A 276 -2.29 -5.59 -8.90
C GLU A 276 -1.45 -4.31 -8.80
N LEU A 277 -0.39 -4.35 -7.97
CA LEU A 277 0.50 -3.20 -7.75
C LEU A 277 1.97 -3.60 -7.86
N VAL A 278 2.77 -2.62 -8.29
CA VAL A 278 4.22 -2.63 -8.05
C VAL A 278 4.60 -1.33 -7.39
N SER A 279 5.28 -1.46 -6.26
CA SER A 279 5.83 -0.32 -5.53
C SER A 279 7.32 -0.24 -5.70
N HIS A 280 7.84 0.99 -5.77
CA HIS A 280 9.26 1.29 -5.82
C HIS A 280 9.60 2.37 -4.79
N ARG A 281 10.68 2.16 -4.05
CA ARG A 281 11.25 3.15 -3.13
C ARG A 281 12.62 3.59 -3.63
N ALA A 282 12.68 4.75 -4.26
CA ALA A 282 13.90 5.38 -4.73
C ALA A 282 14.64 6.09 -3.58
N ALA A 283 15.05 5.36 -2.54
CA ALA A 283 15.73 5.92 -1.36
C ALA A 283 17.20 5.47 -1.23
N GLY A 284 17.84 5.16 -2.36
CA GLY A 284 19.26 4.78 -2.44
C GLY A 284 19.56 3.30 -2.13
N ARG A 285 18.55 2.49 -1.84
CA ARG A 285 18.69 1.03 -1.70
C ARG A 285 18.24 0.37 -3.01
N ARG A 286 19.18 -0.27 -3.71
CA ARG A 286 18.88 -1.04 -4.92
C ARG A 286 17.85 -2.13 -4.65
N GLY A 287 16.94 -2.31 -5.60
CA GLY A 287 15.96 -3.39 -5.55
C GLY A 287 14.89 -3.22 -4.48
N ASP A 288 14.64 -2.02 -3.96
CA ASP A 288 13.51 -1.75 -3.06
C ASP A 288 12.18 -1.69 -3.83
N ILE A 289 11.84 -2.84 -4.40
CA ILE A 289 10.68 -3.12 -5.22
C ILE A 289 9.79 -4.09 -4.43
N THR A 290 8.49 -3.82 -4.38
CA THR A 290 7.51 -4.77 -3.84
C THR A 290 6.45 -5.03 -4.91
N THR A 291 6.14 -6.30 -5.14
CA THR A 291 5.09 -6.75 -6.07
C THR A 291 3.90 -7.24 -5.27
N TYR A 292 2.69 -6.88 -5.67
CA TYR A 292 1.45 -7.18 -4.99
C TYR A 292 0.54 -7.99 -5.91
N PHE A 293 0.05 -9.12 -5.42
CA PHE A 293 -0.73 -10.08 -6.15
C PHE A 293 -2.08 -10.26 -5.48
N ARG A 294 -3.15 -10.09 -6.25
CA ARG A 294 -4.47 -10.56 -5.81
C ARG A 294 -4.51 -12.08 -5.88
N PHE A 295 -5.35 -12.67 -5.03
CA PHE A 295 -5.77 -14.05 -5.25
C PHE A 295 -6.93 -14.04 -6.27
N PRO A 296 -6.87 -14.81 -7.37
CA PRO A 296 -7.95 -14.86 -8.36
C PRO A 296 -9.08 -15.74 -7.84
N VAL A 297 -9.81 -15.26 -6.82
CA VAL A 297 -10.82 -16.06 -6.10
C VAL A 297 -12.19 -15.93 -6.76
N TYR A 298 -12.55 -14.73 -7.20
CA TYR A 298 -13.85 -14.48 -7.84
C TYR A 298 -13.66 -14.04 -9.29
N ASP A 299 -14.55 -14.52 -10.18
CA ASP A 299 -14.55 -14.23 -11.62
C ASP A 299 -15.09 -12.83 -11.97
N GLN A 300 -15.05 -11.90 -11.02
CA GLN A 300 -15.55 -10.53 -11.19
C GLN A 300 -14.47 -9.52 -10.80
N THR A 301 -14.54 -8.35 -11.41
CA THR A 301 -13.86 -7.15 -10.91
C THR A 301 -14.95 -6.21 -10.39
N LEU A 302 -14.86 -5.83 -9.13
CA LEU A 302 -15.68 -4.79 -8.55
C LEU A 302 -15.19 -3.45 -9.08
N ALA A 303 -16.13 -2.63 -9.57
CA ALA A 303 -15.80 -1.27 -9.96
C ALA A 303 -15.17 -0.54 -8.77
N THR A 304 -14.06 0.17 -9.01
CA THR A 304 -13.51 1.07 -8.00
C THR A 304 -14.60 2.08 -7.64
N VAL A 305 -14.89 2.25 -6.35
CA VAL A 305 -15.88 3.24 -5.90
C VAL A 305 -15.47 4.61 -6.45
N GLU A 306 -16.22 5.11 -7.43
CA GLU A 306 -16.14 6.49 -7.86
C GLU A 306 -16.69 7.34 -6.71
N LEU A 307 -15.80 8.02 -6.00
CA LEU A 307 -16.17 8.96 -4.97
C LEU A 307 -16.61 10.24 -5.70
N GLY A 308 -17.92 10.47 -5.76
CA GLY A 308 -18.52 11.69 -6.29
C GLY A 308 -18.36 12.90 -5.38
#